data_AF-C6CBI7-F1
#
_entry.id   AF-C6CBI7-F1
#
_cell.length_a   1.000
_cell.length_b   1.000
_cell.length_c   1.000
_cell.angle_alpha   90.00
_cell.angle_beta   90.00
_cell.angle_gamma   90.00
#
_symmetry.space_group_name_H-M   'P 1'
#
loop_
_entity.id
_entity.type
_entity.pdbx_description
1 polymer ?
#
loop_
_entity_poly.entity_id
_entity_poly.type
_entity_poly.pdbx_seq_one_letter_code
_entity_poly.pdbx_strand_id
1 'polypeptide(L)'
;MNKIKIISRNHCWRTLEGVKTNDYKEYIDLVDNGCQLQSVNFILRNAEEMIIDLSNLSEHYSSLSSDDIINCWESIHSSLESDTKREGIIKGYAIDPELAISGVKKSDIVAIKSKILGESLIETLNHYHDAYNARGLSKTYPLADAPKETIELYSDFRYFYSKKIYLSSLELCPTLNIEKIYQDHII
;
A
#
# COMPACT_ATOMS: atom_id res chain seq x y z
N MET A 1 10.85 20.13 -6.80
CA MET A 1 11.17 19.33 -5.59
C MET A 1 11.61 20.26 -4.47
N ASN A 2 10.85 20.34 -3.37
CA ASN A 2 11.28 21.10 -2.20
C ASN A 2 12.12 20.19 -1.29
N LYS A 3 13.42 20.48 -1.18
CA LYS A 3 14.32 19.81 -0.24
C LYS A 3 14.21 20.52 1.10
N ILE A 4 13.75 19.81 2.13
CA ILE A 4 13.71 20.33 3.50
C ILE A 4 14.96 19.83 4.22
N LYS A 5 15.69 20.76 4.84
CA LYS A 5 16.87 20.47 5.66
C LYS A 5 16.53 20.71 7.13
N ILE A 6 16.62 19.67 7.94
CA ILE A 6 16.52 19.78 9.41
C ILE A 6 17.95 19.78 9.97
N ILE A 7 18.25 20.71 10.88
CA ILE A 7 19.59 20.89 11.47
C ILE A 7 19.46 20.65 12.98
N SER A 8 20.40 19.90 13.57
CA SER A 8 20.44 19.66 15.01
C SER A 8 20.57 20.98 15.79
N ARG A 9 19.78 21.12 16.88
CA ARG A 9 19.81 22.30 17.77
C ARG A 9 20.78 22.16 18.95
N ASN A 10 21.23 20.96 19.30
CA ASN A 10 22.16 20.74 20.40
C ASN A 10 23.60 20.93 19.92
N HIS A 11 24.38 21.69 20.70
CA HIS A 11 25.74 22.19 20.38
C HIS A 11 25.82 23.25 19.26
N CYS A 12 25.19 24.40 19.50
CA CYS A 12 25.58 25.76 19.05
C CYS A 12 26.39 25.86 17.74
N TRP A 13 25.72 26.06 16.59
CA TRP A 13 26.19 26.79 15.38
C TRP A 13 27.58 26.50 14.78
N ARG A 14 28.35 25.55 15.31
CA ARG A 14 29.64 25.15 14.76
C ARG A 14 29.35 24.18 13.63
N THR A 15 29.50 24.68 12.41
CA THR A 15 29.65 23.80 11.25
C THR A 15 31.06 23.26 11.34
N LEU A 16 31.22 22.05 11.87
CA LEU A 16 32.48 21.33 11.81
C LEU A 16 32.60 20.68 10.44
N GLU A 17 33.83 20.43 9.99
CA GLU A 17 34.06 19.61 8.82
C GLU A 17 33.52 18.20 9.07
N GLY A 18 33.02 17.56 8.01
CA GLY A 18 32.38 16.26 8.13
C GLY A 18 32.08 15.65 6.76
N VAL A 19 31.62 14.40 6.78
CA VAL A 19 31.28 13.62 5.60
C VAL A 19 29.78 13.72 5.33
N LYS A 20 29.39 13.89 4.06
CA LYS A 20 28.00 13.80 3.62
C LYS A 20 27.79 12.45 2.97
N THR A 21 26.88 11.65 3.53
CA THR A 21 26.45 10.39 2.92
C THR A 21 24.93 10.31 2.89
N ASN A 22 24.41 9.54 1.92
CA ASN A 22 23.03 9.09 1.84
C ASN A 22 22.92 7.55 1.92
N ASP A 23 24.03 6.86 2.17
CA ASP A 23 24.08 5.42 2.39
C ASP A 23 23.92 5.11 3.89
N TYR A 24 23.01 4.19 4.21
CA TYR A 24 22.70 3.86 5.60
C TYR A 24 23.85 3.11 6.30
N LYS A 25 24.60 2.27 5.58
CA LYS A 25 25.72 1.52 6.19
C LYS A 25 26.87 2.47 6.50
N GLU A 26 27.21 3.34 5.55
CA GLU A 26 28.23 4.37 5.76
C GLU A 26 27.84 5.31 6.90
N TYR A 27 26.55 5.66 7.03
CA TYR A 27 26.06 6.44 8.18
C TYR A 27 26.32 5.74 9.52
N ILE A 28 26.00 4.45 9.64
CA ILE A 28 26.22 3.69 10.88
C ILE A 28 27.71 3.62 11.21
N ASP A 29 28.56 3.28 10.24
CA ASP A 29 30.01 3.20 10.44
C ASP A 29 30.57 4.55 10.92
N LEU A 30 30.13 5.68 10.35
CA LEU A 30 30.56 7.02 10.77
C LEU A 30 30.12 7.36 12.19
N VAL A 31 28.88 7.01 12.57
CA VAL A 31 28.35 7.22 13.93
C VAL A 31 29.13 6.39 14.95
N ASP A 32 29.43 5.13 14.63
CA ASP A 32 30.24 4.24 15.49
C ASP A 32 31.67 4.77 15.66
N ASN A 33 32.19 5.51 14.68
CA ASN A 33 33.46 6.23 14.73
C ASN A 33 33.34 7.63 15.39
N GLY A 34 32.22 7.95 16.04
CA GLY A 34 32.04 9.15 16.84
C GLY A 34 31.54 10.39 16.08
N CYS A 35 31.15 10.25 14.81
CA CYS A 35 30.48 11.32 14.09
C CYS A 35 29.10 11.61 14.69
N GLN A 36 28.69 12.87 14.64
CA GLN A 36 27.39 13.33 15.13
C GLN A 36 26.54 13.86 13.97
N LEU A 37 25.24 13.58 14.01
CA LEU A 37 24.32 14.03 12.98
C LEU A 37 24.13 15.55 13.01
N GLN A 38 24.64 16.22 11.96
CA GLN A 38 24.52 17.68 11.84
C GLN A 38 23.27 18.13 11.07
N SER A 39 22.95 17.45 9.96
CA SER A 39 21.76 17.77 9.17
C SER A 39 21.25 16.61 8.33
N VAL A 40 19.94 16.56 8.10
CA VAL A 40 19.29 15.57 7.22
C VAL A 40 18.55 16.31 6.11
N ASN A 41 18.61 15.76 4.89
CA ASN A 41 17.80 16.22 3.76
C ASN A 41 16.71 15.19 3.47
N PHE A 42 15.46 15.65 3.41
CA PHE A 42 14.32 14.81 3.06
C PHE A 42 13.77 15.19 1.69
N ILE A 43 13.26 14.17 0.98
CA ILE A 43 12.38 14.34 -0.18
C ILE A 43 10.97 14.01 0.30
N LEU A 44 10.09 15.01 0.34
CA LEU A 44 8.67 14.77 0.56
C LEU A 44 8.04 14.41 -0.78
N ARG A 45 7.43 13.22 -0.84
CA ARG A 45 6.61 12.80 -1.99
C ARG A 45 5.30 13.57 -1.97
N ASN A 46 4.68 13.67 -3.15
CA ASN A 46 3.31 14.15 -3.26
C ASN A 46 2.38 13.25 -2.44
N ALA A 47 1.18 13.74 -2.11
CA ALA A 47 0.21 12.91 -1.43
C ALA A 47 -0.19 11.74 -2.35
N GLU A 48 -0.39 10.57 -1.77
CA GLU A 48 -0.75 9.33 -2.47
C GLU A 48 -2.01 8.77 -1.80
N GLU A 49 -2.99 8.34 -2.59
CA GLU A 49 -4.22 7.70 -2.13
C GLU A 49 -4.44 6.42 -2.92
N MET A 50 -4.56 5.30 -2.20
CA MET A 50 -4.94 4.00 -2.75
C MET A 50 -6.42 4.02 -3.11
N ILE A 51 -6.78 3.65 -4.34
CA ILE A 51 -8.17 3.49 -4.78
C ILE A 51 -8.61 2.06 -4.48
N ILE A 52 -7.90 1.07 -5.01
CA ILE A 52 -8.18 -0.35 -4.79
C ILE A 52 -6.86 -1.12 -4.71
N ASP A 53 -6.80 -2.08 -3.78
CA ASP A 53 -5.70 -3.03 -3.62
C ASP A 53 -6.33 -4.42 -3.54
N LEU A 54 -6.15 -5.23 -4.59
CA LEU A 54 -6.71 -6.58 -4.65
C LEU A 54 -6.08 -7.53 -3.62
N SER A 55 -4.90 -7.21 -3.09
CA SER A 55 -4.24 -7.98 -2.03
C SER A 55 -4.80 -7.64 -0.63
N ASN A 56 -5.40 -6.46 -0.48
CA ASN A 56 -5.98 -5.97 0.76
C ASN A 56 -7.21 -5.09 0.51
N LEU A 57 -8.28 -5.72 0.02
CA LEU A 57 -9.55 -5.08 -0.29
C LEU A 57 -10.10 -4.27 0.88
N SER A 58 -10.52 -3.04 0.59
CA SER A 58 -11.20 -2.17 1.55
C SER A 58 -12.65 -2.59 1.81
N GLU A 59 -13.24 -2.13 2.90
CA GLU A 59 -14.62 -2.46 3.30
C GLU A 59 -15.67 -2.15 2.22
N HIS A 60 -15.41 -1.16 1.36
CA HIS A 60 -16.30 -0.79 0.25
C HIS A 60 -16.56 -1.95 -0.74
N TYR A 61 -15.66 -2.93 -0.79
CA TYR A 61 -15.74 -4.09 -1.68
C TYR A 61 -16.21 -5.36 -0.96
N SER A 62 -16.44 -5.29 0.35
CA SER A 62 -16.77 -6.48 1.16
C SER A 62 -18.10 -7.13 0.79
N SER A 63 -19.02 -6.35 0.20
CA SER A 63 -20.33 -6.79 -0.28
C SER A 63 -20.34 -7.15 -1.77
N LEU A 64 -19.17 -7.30 -2.40
CA LEU A 64 -19.05 -7.65 -3.80
C LEU A 64 -18.47 -9.06 -3.95
N SER A 65 -18.89 -9.75 -5.00
CA SER A 65 -18.31 -11.04 -5.37
C SER A 65 -16.90 -10.85 -5.94
N SER A 66 -16.12 -11.92 -6.05
CA SER A 66 -14.79 -11.84 -6.68
C SER A 66 -14.85 -11.30 -8.10
N ASP A 67 -15.87 -11.70 -8.87
CA ASP A 67 -16.05 -11.28 -10.26
C ASP A 67 -16.42 -9.79 -10.32
N ASP A 68 -17.31 -9.34 -9.44
CA ASP A 68 -17.68 -7.92 -9.33
C ASP A 68 -16.49 -7.04 -8.92
N ILE A 69 -15.63 -7.53 -8.03
CA ILE A 69 -14.41 -6.84 -7.61
C ILE A 69 -13.45 -6.68 -8.79
N ILE A 70 -13.24 -7.75 -9.58
CA ILE A 70 -12.40 -7.71 -10.78
C ILE A 70 -12.98 -6.75 -11.81
N ASN A 71 -14.29 -6.83 -12.08
CA ASN A 71 -14.96 -5.91 -13.01
C ASN A 71 -14.85 -4.44 -12.56
N CYS A 72 -14.99 -4.17 -11.26
CA CYS A 72 -14.79 -2.84 -10.70
C CYS A 72 -13.35 -2.36 -10.89
N TRP A 73 -12.37 -3.22 -10.63
CA TRP A 73 -10.96 -2.94 -10.84
C TRP A 73 -10.67 -2.60 -12.31
N GLU A 74 -11.17 -3.39 -13.26
CA GLU A 74 -10.97 -3.18 -14.70
C GLU A 74 -11.62 -1.89 -15.20
N SER A 75 -12.84 -1.57 -14.72
CA SER A 75 -13.52 -0.31 -15.04
C SER A 75 -12.72 0.90 -14.53
N ILE A 76 -12.27 0.86 -13.27
CA ILE A 76 -11.44 1.93 -12.69
C ILE A 76 -10.13 2.07 -13.45
N HIS A 77 -9.44 0.96 -13.73
CA HIS A 77 -8.17 0.94 -14.45
C HIS A 77 -8.34 1.55 -15.85
N SER A 78 -9.38 1.14 -16.60
CA SER A 78 -9.67 1.68 -17.93
C SER A 78 -10.02 3.16 -17.90
N SER A 79 -10.81 3.60 -16.93
CA SER A 79 -11.17 5.01 -16.72
C SER A 79 -9.92 5.86 -16.44
N LEU A 80 -9.02 5.37 -15.59
CA LEU A 80 -7.76 6.01 -15.27
C LEU A 80 -6.82 6.09 -16.49
N GLU A 81 -6.65 5.01 -17.24
CA GLU A 81 -5.81 5.02 -18.46
C GLU A 81 -6.34 5.98 -19.54
N SER A 82 -7.67 6.12 -19.67
CA SER A 82 -8.28 7.00 -20.66
C SER A 82 -8.15 8.49 -20.31
N ASP A 83 -8.00 8.84 -19.03
CA ASP A 83 -7.89 10.22 -18.56
C ASP A 83 -6.43 10.68 -18.54
N THR A 84 -5.89 10.92 -19.74
CA THR A 84 -4.51 11.41 -19.98
C THR A 84 -4.16 12.74 -19.30
N LYS A 85 -5.14 13.42 -18.69
CA LYS A 85 -4.96 14.66 -17.93
C LYS A 85 -4.79 14.44 -16.42
N ARG A 86 -5.08 13.24 -15.91
CA ARG A 86 -4.81 12.91 -14.50
C ARG A 86 -3.33 12.66 -14.31
N GLU A 87 -2.59 13.72 -14.01
CA GLU A 87 -1.32 13.59 -13.31
C GLU A 87 -1.56 12.71 -12.07
N GLY A 88 -0.80 11.63 -11.93
CA GLY A 88 -0.67 10.96 -10.65
C GLY A 88 -1.05 9.48 -10.57
N ILE A 89 -1.42 8.79 -11.65
CA ILE A 89 -1.53 7.32 -11.61
C ILE A 89 -0.16 6.75 -11.25
N ILE A 90 -0.09 6.02 -10.14
CA ILE A 90 1.14 5.39 -9.70
C ILE A 90 1.29 4.08 -10.47
N LYS A 91 2.16 4.08 -11.48
CA LYS A 91 2.55 2.87 -12.21
C LYS A 91 3.89 2.38 -11.66
N GLY A 92 3.95 1.13 -11.21
CA GLY A 92 5.17 0.54 -10.68
C GLY A 92 5.30 -0.93 -11.06
N TYR A 93 6.55 -1.40 -11.13
CA TYR A 93 6.84 -2.83 -11.30
C TYR A 93 6.26 -3.61 -10.11
N ALA A 94 5.40 -4.59 -10.38
CA ALA A 94 4.71 -5.44 -9.40
C ALA A 94 3.58 -4.77 -8.58
N ILE A 95 3.05 -3.63 -9.03
CA ILE A 95 1.82 -2.99 -8.49
C ILE A 95 0.59 -3.45 -9.30
N ASP A 96 0.69 -4.54 -10.06
CA ASP A 96 -0.40 -5.02 -10.91
C ASP A 96 -1.75 -5.26 -10.16
N PRO A 97 -1.79 -5.61 -8.86
CA PRO A 97 -3.06 -5.69 -8.13
C PRO A 97 -3.53 -4.37 -7.48
N GLU A 98 -2.76 -3.27 -7.54
CA GLU A 98 -3.07 -2.01 -6.84
C GLU A 98 -3.30 -0.85 -7.82
N LEU A 99 -4.31 -0.03 -7.55
CA LEU A 99 -4.55 1.23 -8.26
C LEU A 99 -4.46 2.37 -7.28
N ALA A 100 -3.48 3.25 -7.46
CA ALA A 100 -3.29 4.43 -6.64
C ALA A 100 -3.13 5.69 -7.47
N ILE A 101 -3.54 6.82 -6.88
CA ILE A 101 -3.38 8.15 -7.45
C ILE A 101 -2.51 9.01 -6.53
N SER A 102 -1.82 9.99 -7.12
CA SER A 102 -0.97 10.93 -6.42
C SER A 102 -1.27 12.36 -6.84
N GLY A 103 -0.98 13.32 -5.96
CA GLY A 103 -1.25 14.72 -6.23
C GLY A 103 -0.65 15.66 -5.21
N VAL A 104 -0.55 16.93 -5.58
CA VAL A 104 0.11 17.96 -4.75
C VAL A 104 -0.69 18.26 -3.48
N LYS A 105 -2.02 18.16 -3.53
CA LYS A 105 -2.92 18.40 -2.40
C LYS A 105 -3.72 17.15 -2.06
N LYS A 106 -3.65 16.74 -0.79
CA LYS A 106 -4.40 15.58 -0.28
C LYS A 106 -5.91 15.73 -0.45
N SER A 107 -6.46 16.92 -0.22
CA SER A 107 -7.90 17.19 -0.36
C SER A 107 -8.42 16.84 -1.76
N ASP A 108 -7.63 17.17 -2.78
CA ASP A 108 -8.05 17.07 -4.17
C ASP A 108 -8.05 15.61 -4.60
N ILE A 109 -7.01 14.85 -4.23
CA ILE A 109 -6.94 13.40 -4.51
C ILE A 109 -7.98 12.59 -3.72
N VAL A 110 -8.33 13.00 -2.49
CA VAL A 110 -9.42 12.37 -1.73
C VAL A 110 -10.76 12.58 -2.43
N ALA A 111 -11.03 13.80 -2.93
CA ALA A 111 -12.25 14.07 -3.68
C ALA A 111 -12.33 13.27 -4.99
N ILE A 112 -11.19 13.14 -5.71
CA ILE A 112 -11.09 12.33 -6.92
C ILE A 112 -11.34 10.84 -6.59
N LYS A 113 -10.70 10.30 -5.56
CA LYS A 113 -10.92 8.92 -5.09
C LYS A 113 -12.39 8.66 -4.78
N SER A 114 -13.03 9.52 -3.99
CA SER A 114 -14.45 9.36 -3.65
C SER A 114 -15.36 9.38 -4.88
N LYS A 115 -15.05 10.22 -5.87
CA LYS A 115 -15.78 10.26 -7.13
C LYS A 115 -15.63 8.97 -7.93
N ILE A 116 -14.39 8.50 -8.12
CA ILE A 116 -14.09 7.25 -8.84
C ILE A 116 -14.78 6.07 -8.17
N LEU A 117 -14.63 5.93 -6.85
CA LEU A 117 -15.26 4.86 -6.09
C LEU A 117 -16.78 4.90 -6.21
N GLY A 118 -17.38 6.09 -6.08
CA GLY A 118 -18.83 6.25 -6.24
C GLY A 118 -19.33 5.84 -7.62
N GLU A 119 -18.69 6.33 -8.68
CA GLU A 119 -19.08 6.02 -10.07
C GLU A 119 -18.92 4.53 -10.38
N SER A 120 -17.76 3.94 -10.05
CA SER A 120 -17.47 2.54 -10.35
C SER A 120 -18.27 1.56 -9.48
N LEU A 121 -18.47 1.83 -8.18
CA LEU A 121 -19.30 0.97 -7.33
C LEU A 121 -20.77 1.00 -7.78
N ILE A 122 -21.31 2.18 -8.14
CA ILE A 122 -22.69 2.29 -8.65
C ILE A 122 -22.83 1.55 -9.97
N GLU A 123 -21.86 1.69 -10.88
CA GLU A 123 -21.87 0.96 -12.15
C GLU A 123 -21.87 -0.55 -11.92
N THR A 124 -21.00 -1.05 -11.03
CA THR A 124 -20.90 -2.47 -10.68
C THR A 124 -22.20 -2.99 -10.07
N LEU A 125 -22.76 -2.27 -9.09
CA LEU A 125 -24.01 -2.64 -8.43
C LEU A 125 -25.21 -2.64 -9.38
N ASN A 126 -25.22 -1.80 -10.42
CA ASN A 126 -26.33 -1.74 -11.36
C ASN A 126 -26.21 -2.75 -12.52
N HIS A 127 -24.99 -3.10 -12.94
CA HIS A 127 -24.79 -3.94 -14.14
C HIS A 127 -24.47 -5.39 -13.84
N TYR A 128 -23.77 -5.67 -12.74
CA TYR A 128 -23.19 -6.99 -12.49
C TYR A 128 -23.73 -7.62 -11.20
N HIS A 129 -24.30 -6.84 -10.29
CA HIS A 129 -24.80 -7.36 -9.03
C HIS A 129 -26.17 -8.06 -9.19
N ASP A 130 -26.14 -9.39 -9.18
CA ASP A 130 -27.33 -10.21 -9.02
C ASP A 130 -27.72 -10.28 -7.54
N ALA A 131 -28.77 -9.53 -7.16
CA ALA A 131 -29.26 -9.49 -5.79
C ALA A 131 -29.70 -10.86 -5.25
N TYR A 132 -30.08 -11.82 -6.10
CA TYR A 132 -30.50 -13.16 -5.68
C TYR A 132 -29.32 -14.09 -5.38
N ASN A 133 -28.17 -13.85 -6.00
CA ASN A 133 -26.93 -14.60 -5.81
C ASN A 133 -25.83 -13.71 -5.21
N ALA A 134 -26.22 -12.70 -4.43
CA ALA A 134 -25.29 -11.74 -3.85
C ALA A 134 -24.28 -12.46 -2.94
N ARG A 135 -23.00 -12.29 -3.27
CA ARG A 135 -21.89 -12.82 -2.50
C ARG A 135 -20.94 -11.70 -2.12
N GLY A 136 -20.31 -11.81 -0.96
CA GLY A 136 -19.35 -10.88 -0.42
C GLY A 136 -18.00 -11.55 -0.22
N LEU A 137 -16.94 -10.77 -0.27
CA LEU A 137 -15.59 -11.23 0.01
C LEU A 137 -15.02 -10.44 1.19
N SER A 138 -14.81 -11.10 2.34
CA SER A 138 -14.32 -10.43 3.56
C SER A 138 -13.18 -11.20 4.22
N LYS A 139 -12.22 -10.47 4.82
CA LYS A 139 -11.05 -11.06 5.51
C LYS A 139 -11.40 -11.50 6.93
N THR A 140 -12.34 -12.43 7.04
CA THR A 140 -12.96 -12.81 8.31
C THR A 140 -12.65 -14.24 8.73
N TYR A 141 -12.30 -15.11 7.77
CA TYR A 141 -12.11 -16.53 8.03
C TYR A 141 -10.75 -16.81 8.66
N PRO A 142 -10.68 -17.47 9.83
CA PRO A 142 -9.41 -17.74 10.50
C PRO A 142 -8.49 -18.62 9.64
N LEU A 143 -7.24 -18.22 9.48
CA LEU A 143 -6.24 -19.03 8.75
C LEU A 143 -6.05 -20.40 9.43
N ALA A 144 -6.15 -20.45 10.76
CA ALA A 144 -6.01 -21.70 11.53
C ALA A 144 -7.07 -22.76 11.18
N ASP A 145 -8.23 -22.33 10.67
CA ASP A 145 -9.33 -23.21 10.29
C ASP A 145 -9.31 -23.55 8.78
N ALA A 146 -8.39 -22.97 8.01
CA ALA A 146 -8.32 -23.14 6.57
C ALA A 146 -7.94 -24.55 6.13
N PRO A 147 -8.29 -24.93 4.88
CA PRO A 147 -7.81 -26.16 4.29
C PRO A 147 -6.30 -26.28 4.42
N LYS A 148 -5.83 -27.51 4.68
CA LYS A 148 -4.40 -27.80 4.90
C LYS A 148 -3.52 -27.25 3.76
N GLU A 149 -3.98 -27.36 2.52
CA GLU A 149 -3.30 -26.84 1.32
C GLU A 149 -3.07 -25.33 1.39
N THR A 150 -4.05 -24.56 1.91
CA THR A 150 -3.93 -23.11 2.09
C THR A 150 -2.91 -22.77 3.19
N ILE A 151 -2.93 -23.51 4.30
CA ILE A 151 -1.98 -23.33 5.40
C ILE A 151 -0.54 -23.64 4.94
N GLU A 152 -0.36 -24.71 4.17
CA GLU A 152 0.93 -25.09 3.59
C GLU A 152 1.44 -24.04 2.61
N LEU A 153 0.60 -23.59 1.68
CA LEU A 153 0.94 -22.52 0.73
C LEU A 153 1.38 -21.23 1.45
N TYR A 154 0.65 -20.82 2.50
CA TYR A 154 1.02 -19.65 3.29
C TYR A 154 2.33 -19.86 4.05
N SER A 155 2.56 -21.05 4.60
CA SER A 155 3.79 -21.39 5.32
C SER A 155 5.01 -21.32 4.40
N ASP A 156 4.91 -21.82 3.17
CA ASP A 156 5.97 -21.76 2.16
C ASP A 156 6.26 -20.33 1.74
N PHE A 157 5.20 -19.53 1.47
CA PHE A 157 5.32 -18.11 1.20
C PHE A 157 6.06 -17.39 2.33
N ARG A 158 5.60 -17.57 3.58
CA ARG A 158 6.19 -16.95 4.76
C ARG A 158 7.65 -17.35 4.93
N TYR A 159 7.97 -18.63 4.76
CA TYR A 159 9.33 -19.14 4.84
C TYR A 159 10.24 -18.51 3.78
N PHE A 160 9.78 -18.42 2.53
CA PHE A 160 10.55 -17.81 1.44
C PHE A 160 10.94 -16.35 1.75
N TYR A 161 9.98 -15.53 2.19
CA TYR A 161 10.22 -14.11 2.48
C TYR A 161 10.93 -13.85 3.81
N SER A 162 10.80 -14.75 4.80
CA SER A 162 11.51 -14.64 6.08
C SER A 162 13.02 -14.54 5.92
N LYS A 163 13.57 -15.13 4.86
CA LYS A 163 15.01 -15.09 4.53
C LYS A 163 15.51 -13.71 4.10
N LYS A 164 14.59 -12.79 3.77
CA LYS A 164 14.90 -11.47 3.20
C LYS A 164 14.62 -10.31 4.17
N ILE A 165 14.09 -10.59 5.34
CA ILE A 165 13.74 -9.57 6.33
C ILE A 165 14.36 -9.89 7.70
N TYR A 166 14.55 -8.86 8.52
CA TYR A 166 14.98 -9.06 9.90
C TYR A 166 13.90 -9.80 10.70
N LEU A 167 14.32 -10.74 11.55
CA LEU A 167 13.40 -11.58 12.33
C LEU A 167 12.44 -10.75 13.20
N SER A 168 12.92 -9.64 13.78
CA SER A 168 12.11 -8.72 14.59
C SER A 168 11.06 -7.97 13.77
N SER A 169 11.25 -7.84 12.45
CA SER A 169 10.27 -7.23 11.54
C SER A 169 9.21 -8.22 11.06
N LEU A 170 9.42 -9.52 11.29
CA LEU A 170 8.57 -10.57 10.74
C LEU A 170 7.21 -10.64 11.42
N GLU A 171 7.17 -10.45 12.74
CA GLU A 171 5.93 -10.42 13.52
C GLU A 171 5.12 -9.12 13.29
N LEU A 172 5.81 -8.06 12.88
CA LEU A 172 5.21 -6.75 12.61
C LEU A 172 4.74 -6.62 11.15
N CYS A 173 5.08 -7.57 10.28
CA CYS A 173 4.73 -7.53 8.87
C CYS A 173 3.32 -8.10 8.66
N PRO A 174 2.31 -7.29 8.27
CA PRO A 174 0.93 -7.75 8.16
C PRO A 174 0.73 -8.86 7.12
N THR A 175 1.61 -8.96 6.12
CA THR A 175 1.58 -9.99 5.08
C THR A 175 2.20 -11.31 5.54
N LEU A 176 3.17 -11.27 6.46
CA LEU A 176 3.89 -12.45 6.98
C LEU A 176 3.39 -12.89 8.36
N ASN A 177 2.39 -12.20 8.88
CA ASN A 177 1.70 -12.52 10.13
C ASN A 177 0.18 -12.34 9.96
N ILE A 178 -0.43 -13.09 9.05
CA ILE A 178 -1.89 -13.06 8.85
C ILE A 178 -2.58 -14.02 9.83
N GLU A 179 -3.66 -13.56 10.44
CA GLU A 179 -4.52 -14.39 11.28
C GLU A 179 -5.80 -14.83 10.54
N LYS A 180 -6.20 -14.06 9.52
CA LYS A 180 -7.44 -14.24 8.76
C LYS A 180 -7.18 -14.15 7.26
N ILE A 181 -7.94 -14.93 6.51
CA ILE A 181 -7.96 -14.96 5.05
C ILE A 181 -9.31 -14.48 4.53
N TYR A 182 -9.35 -14.15 3.24
CA TYR A 182 -10.60 -13.80 2.57
C TYR A 182 -11.48 -15.02 2.41
N GLN A 183 -12.77 -14.86 2.72
CA GLN A 183 -13.80 -15.85 2.49
C GLN A 183 -14.93 -15.24 1.68
N ASP A 184 -15.24 -15.94 0.60
CA ASP A 184 -16.44 -15.72 -0.18
C ASP A 184 -17.65 -16.28 0.61
N HIS A 185 -18.63 -15.42 0.88
CA HIS A 185 -19.82 -15.72 1.67
C HIS A 185 -21.08 -15.15 1.01
N ILE A 186 -22.24 -15.74 1.31
CA ILE A 186 -23.53 -15.17 0.90
C ILE A 186 -23.81 -13.91 1.75
N ILE A 187 -24.37 -12.88 1.13
CA ILE A 187 -24.78 -11.62 1.78
C ILE A 187 -26.20 -11.74 2.33
#